data_AF-A0A6C1QXN9-F1
#
_entry.id   AF-A0A6C1QXN9-F1
#
_cell.length_a   1.000
_cell.length_b   1.000
_cell.length_c   1.000
_cell.angle_alpha   90.00
_cell.angle_beta   90.00
_cell.angle_gamma   90.00
#
_symmetry.space_group_name_H-M   'P 1'
#
loop_
_entity.id
_entity.type
_entity.pdbx_description
1 polymer ?
#
loop_
_entity_poly.entity_id
_entity_poly.type
_entity_poly.pdbx_seq_one_letter_code
_entity_poly.pdbx_strand_id
1 'polypeptide(L)'
;TTEIGGLLMIMGLGYALVQGIAVGPLTRRFGDNAIITACTAGSALGFLALLFAPHFAALAAALCLFIACNAGLKPTVLSWISRNSTSGHGSVMGYADVYMSSGRILGPLWAGALFDLNVAYPFISGSVFFGAVFLGLVLKPGAALSASGHVKP
;
A
#
# COMPACT_ATOMS: atom_id res chain seq x y z
N THR A 1 -15.38 -13.26 19.79
CA THR A 1 -14.06 -12.70 20.10
C THR A 1 -12.91 -13.62 19.69
N THR A 2 -13.02 -14.93 19.89
CA THR A 2 -12.01 -15.92 19.45
C THR A 2 -11.75 -15.91 17.94
N GLU A 3 -12.78 -15.71 17.12
CA GLU A 3 -12.66 -15.65 15.65
C GLU A 3 -11.86 -14.42 15.17
N ILE A 4 -12.06 -13.27 15.81
CA ILE A 4 -11.33 -12.03 15.50
C ILE A 4 -9.86 -12.16 15.94
N GLY A 5 -9.59 -12.79 17.09
CA GLY A 5 -8.23 -13.06 17.54
C GLY A 5 -7.46 -13.99 16.59
N GLY A 6 -8.12 -15.04 16.08
CA GLY A 6 -7.55 -15.93 15.07
C GLY A 6 -7.22 -15.21 13.76
N LEU A 7 -8.11 -14.31 13.29
CA LEU A 7 -7.84 -13.49 12.11
C LEU A 7 -6.61 -12.60 12.30
N LEU A 8 -6.53 -11.88 13.42
CA LEU A 8 -5.40 -10.98 13.70
C LEU A 8 -4.07 -11.76 13.77
N MET A 9 -4.08 -12.96 14.35
CA MET A 9 -2.91 -13.83 14.39
C MET A 9 -2.48 -14.27 13.00
N ILE A 10 -3.41 -14.79 12.18
CA ILE A 10 -3.11 -15.25 10.82
C ILE A 10 -2.64 -14.08 9.94
N MET A 11 -3.28 -12.92 10.06
CA MET A 11 -2.89 -11.70 9.37
C MET A 11 -1.48 -11.25 9.75
N GLY A 12 -1.19 -11.17 11.05
CA GLY A 12 0.11 -10.72 11.55
C GLY A 12 1.22 -11.67 11.15
N LEU A 13 1.01 -12.98 11.33
CA LEU A 13 1.98 -14.01 10.96
C LEU A 13 2.19 -14.08 9.45
N GLY A 14 1.11 -14.07 8.67
CA GLY A 14 1.15 -14.08 7.22
C GLY A 14 1.86 -12.84 6.66
N TYR A 15 1.55 -11.66 7.20
CA TYR A 15 2.24 -10.42 6.84
C TYR A 15 3.73 -10.50 7.14
N ALA A 16 4.11 -10.93 8.34
CA ALA A 16 5.52 -11.04 8.73
C ALA A 16 6.29 -12.03 7.86
N LEU A 17 5.68 -13.17 7.50
CA LEU A 17 6.29 -14.17 6.62
C LEU A 17 6.48 -13.64 5.20
N VAL A 18 5.44 -13.04 4.61
CA VAL A 18 5.52 -12.45 3.26
C VAL A 18 6.54 -11.30 3.26
N GLN A 19 6.53 -10.46 4.29
CA GLN A 19 7.47 -9.35 4.41
C GLN A 19 8.92 -9.82 4.55
N GLY A 20 9.18 -10.81 5.40
CA GLY A 20 10.53 -11.32 5.65
C GLY A 20 11.12 -12.14 4.50
N ILE A 21 10.28 -12.93 3.81
CA ILE A 21 10.74 -13.90 2.81
C ILE A 21 10.62 -13.34 1.38
N ALA A 22 9.49 -12.74 1.03
CA ALA A 22 9.18 -12.40 -0.36
C ALA A 22 9.70 -11.01 -0.76
N VAL A 23 9.55 -10.01 0.10
CA VAL A 23 9.80 -8.60 -0.27
C VAL A 23 11.24 -8.33 -0.68
N GLY A 24 12.22 -8.82 0.07
CA GLY A 24 13.65 -8.62 -0.20
C GLY A 24 14.09 -9.17 -1.57
N PRO A 25 13.90 -10.48 -1.84
CA PRO A 25 14.26 -11.10 -3.12
C PRO A 25 13.47 -10.53 -4.29
N LEU A 26 12.17 -10.26 -4.12
CA LEU A 26 11.33 -9.73 -5.17
C LEU A 26 11.82 -8.34 -5.60
N THR A 27 12.15 -7.47 -4.62
CA THR A 27 12.63 -6.10 -4.90
C THR A 27 13.97 -6.12 -5.62
N ARG A 28 14.86 -7.04 -5.25
CA ARG A 28 16.14 -7.21 -5.96
C ARG A 28 15.97 -7.74 -7.39
N ARG A 29 14.96 -8.58 -7.64
CA ARG A 29 14.75 -9.24 -8.94
C ARG A 29 13.99 -8.37 -9.96
N PHE A 30 12.97 -7.64 -9.50
CA PHE A 30 12.08 -6.86 -10.39
C PHE A 30 12.35 -5.35 -10.35
N GLY A 31 13.11 -4.86 -9.36
CA GLY A 31 13.38 -3.45 -9.16
C GLY A 31 12.25 -2.72 -8.43
N ASP A 32 12.60 -1.58 -7.83
CA ASP A 32 11.69 -0.84 -6.94
C ASP A 32 10.41 -0.37 -7.66
N ASN A 33 10.53 0.20 -8.86
CA ASN A 33 9.39 0.78 -9.59
C ASN A 33 8.35 -0.27 -10.02
N ALA A 34 8.81 -1.45 -10.48
CA ALA A 34 7.92 -2.53 -10.88
C ALA A 34 7.13 -3.08 -9.68
N ILE A 35 7.77 -3.18 -8.50
CA ILE A 35 7.09 -3.62 -7.28
C ILE A 35 6.10 -2.59 -6.78
N ILE A 36 6.47 -1.31 -6.75
CA ILE A 36 5.54 -0.25 -6.33
C ILE A 36 4.28 -0.28 -7.21
N THR A 37 4.47 -0.43 -8.53
CA THR A 37 3.36 -0.53 -9.48
C THR A 37 2.52 -1.79 -9.26
N ALA A 38 3.15 -2.95 -9.09
CA ALA A 38 2.46 -4.23 -8.85
C ALA A 38 1.68 -4.25 -7.52
N CYS A 39 2.28 -3.74 -6.44
CA CYS A 39 1.64 -3.60 -5.13
C CYS A 39 0.45 -2.63 -5.18
N THR A 40 0.57 -1.51 -5.91
CA THR A 40 -0.52 -0.54 -6.10
C THR A 40 -1.67 -1.18 -6.87
N ALA A 41 -1.38 -1.92 -7.94
CA ALA A 41 -2.38 -2.70 -8.68
C ALA A 41 -3.06 -3.75 -7.80
N GLY A 42 -2.27 -4.52 -7.06
CA GLY A 42 -2.75 -5.52 -6.11
C GLY A 42 -3.61 -4.92 -5.00
N SER A 43 -3.35 -3.68 -4.58
CA SER A 43 -4.17 -2.96 -3.62
C SER A 43 -5.53 -2.59 -4.19
N ALA A 44 -5.58 -2.07 -5.42
CA ALA A 44 -6.83 -1.76 -6.10
C ALA A 44 -7.71 -3.01 -6.28
N LEU A 45 -7.09 -4.12 -6.70
CA LEU A 45 -7.74 -5.42 -6.84
C LEU A 45 -8.15 -6.02 -5.50
N GLY A 46 -7.33 -5.87 -4.45
CA GLY A 46 -7.65 -6.35 -3.11
C GLY A 46 -8.85 -5.62 -2.51
N PHE A 47 -8.98 -4.31 -2.72
CA PHE A 47 -10.19 -3.57 -2.33
C PHE A 47 -11.44 -4.06 -3.09
N LEU A 48 -11.33 -4.39 -4.39
CA LEU A 48 -12.44 -5.02 -5.13
C LEU A 48 -12.76 -6.41 -4.57
N ALA A 49 -11.75 -7.22 -4.27
CA ALA A 49 -11.94 -8.55 -3.70
C ALA A 49 -12.66 -8.48 -2.34
N LEU A 50 -12.34 -7.48 -1.52
CA LEU A 50 -13.03 -7.21 -0.25
C LEU A 50 -14.48 -6.80 -0.47
N LEU A 51 -14.77 -5.99 -1.49
CA LEU A 51 -16.12 -5.54 -1.81
C LEU A 51 -17.04 -6.70 -2.23
N PHE A 52 -16.51 -7.70 -2.95
CA PHE A 52 -17.27 -8.85 -3.43
C PHE A 52 -17.26 -10.05 -2.47
N ALA A 53 -16.65 -9.94 -1.29
CA ALA A 53 -16.55 -11.04 -0.33
C ALA A 53 -17.90 -11.32 0.36
N PRO A 54 -18.62 -12.41 0.03
CA PRO A 54 -20.00 -12.60 0.50
C PRO A 54 -20.10 -13.26 1.87
N HIS A 55 -19.01 -13.84 2.38
CA HIS A 55 -18.97 -14.57 3.65
C HIS A 55 -17.60 -14.41 4.33
N PHE A 56 -17.54 -14.69 5.63
CA PHE A 56 -16.36 -14.46 6.48
C PHE A 56 -15.07 -15.08 5.95
N ALA A 57 -15.12 -16.33 5.45
CA ALA A 57 -13.94 -16.99 4.89
C ALA A 57 -13.40 -16.28 3.63
N ALA A 58 -14.29 -15.82 2.74
CA ALA A 58 -13.90 -15.03 1.57
C ALA A 58 -13.30 -13.68 1.97
N LEU A 59 -13.85 -13.03 3.00
CA LEU A 59 -13.30 -11.78 3.53
C LEU A 59 -11.90 -11.99 4.11
N ALA A 60 -11.70 -13.05 4.89
CA ALA A 60 -10.41 -13.42 5.46
C ALA A 60 -9.36 -13.70 4.36
N ALA A 61 -9.74 -14.45 3.33
CA ALA A 61 -8.87 -14.73 2.19
C ALA A 61 -8.50 -13.46 1.41
N ALA A 62 -9.49 -12.59 1.12
CA ALA A 62 -9.28 -11.32 0.45
C ALA A 62 -8.37 -10.39 1.27
N LEU A 63 -8.54 -10.35 2.59
CA LEU A 63 -7.67 -9.60 3.50
C LEU A 63 -6.24 -10.13 3.49
N CYS A 64 -6.05 -11.45 3.57
CA CYS A 64 -4.72 -12.06 3.49
C CYS A 64 -4.02 -11.73 2.16
N LEU A 65 -4.74 -11.78 1.05
CA LEU A 65 -4.22 -11.41 -0.26
C LEU A 65 -3.83 -9.91 -0.29
N PHE A 66 -4.73 -9.04 0.18
CA PHE A 66 -4.49 -7.59 0.23
C PHE A 66 -3.25 -7.25 1.06
N ILE A 67 -3.11 -7.88 2.23
CA ILE A 67 -1.96 -7.75 3.14
C ILE A 67 -0.68 -8.26 2.48
N ALA A 68 -0.72 -9.42 1.83
CA ALA A 68 0.43 -9.97 1.12
C ALA A 68 0.90 -9.06 -0.03
N CYS A 69 -0.03 -8.50 -0.80
CA CYS A 69 0.27 -7.53 -1.86
C CYS A 69 0.88 -6.23 -1.31
N ASN A 70 0.48 -5.80 -0.11
CA ASN A 70 0.95 -4.54 0.48
C ASN A 70 2.21 -4.67 1.34
N ALA A 71 2.60 -5.89 1.72
CA ALA A 71 3.74 -6.15 2.62
C ALA A 71 5.06 -5.52 2.14
N GLY A 72 5.27 -5.45 0.83
CA GLY A 72 6.47 -4.87 0.22
C GLY A 72 6.38 -3.38 -0.09
N LEU A 73 5.18 -2.79 -0.12
CA LEU A 73 4.99 -1.45 -0.66
C LEU A 73 5.78 -0.41 0.14
N LYS A 74 5.63 -0.41 1.46
CA LYS A 74 6.31 0.55 2.35
C LYS A 74 7.85 0.45 2.27
N PRO A 75 8.50 -0.71 2.50
CA PRO A 75 9.96 -0.79 2.45
C PRO A 75 10.53 -0.48 1.06
N THR A 76 9.83 -0.85 -0.02
CA THR A 76 10.27 -0.55 -1.39
C THR A 76 10.13 0.94 -1.72
N VAL A 77 9.05 1.60 -1.29
CA VAL A 77 8.91 3.06 -1.47
C VAL A 77 10.01 3.80 -0.71
N LEU A 78 10.30 3.40 0.53
CA LEU A 78 11.36 4.03 1.32
C LEU A 78 12.76 3.77 0.72
N SER A 79 13.06 2.55 0.27
CA SER A 79 14.34 2.27 -0.41
C SER A 79 14.48 3.07 -1.70
N TRP A 80 13.39 3.22 -2.45
CA TRP A 80 13.36 4.02 -3.67
C TRP A 80 13.62 5.50 -3.38
N ILE A 81 12.90 6.09 -2.42
CA ILE A 81 13.10 7.49 -1.98
C ILE A 81 14.54 7.70 -1.50
N SER A 82 15.11 6.75 -0.74
CA SER A 82 16.49 6.84 -0.27
C SER A 82 17.47 6.87 -1.45
N ARG A 83 17.32 5.96 -2.42
CA ARG A 83 18.25 5.83 -3.56
C ARG A 83 18.18 7.01 -4.52
N ASN A 84 17.01 7.63 -4.65
CA ASN A 84 16.77 8.77 -5.53
C ASN A 84 17.01 10.13 -4.85
N SER A 85 17.32 10.16 -3.56
CA SER A 85 17.62 11.41 -2.84
C SER A 85 19.04 11.91 -3.16
N THR A 86 19.11 13.09 -3.78
CA THR A 86 20.37 13.79 -4.12
C THR A 86 20.84 14.76 -3.03
N SER A 87 20.02 15.03 -1.99
CA SER A 87 20.37 15.97 -0.91
C SER A 87 19.69 15.57 0.41
N GLY A 88 20.46 15.54 1.51
CA GLY A 88 19.94 15.40 2.88
C GLY A 88 19.02 14.19 3.11
N HIS A 89 19.58 12.97 3.15
CA HIS A 89 18.81 11.73 3.39
C HIS A 89 17.83 11.80 4.58
N GLY A 90 18.23 12.45 5.68
CA GLY A 90 17.37 12.63 6.86
C GLY A 90 16.15 13.52 6.63
N SER A 91 16.30 14.62 5.85
CA SER A 91 15.20 15.52 5.54
C SER A 91 14.19 14.88 4.59
N VAL A 92 14.66 14.21 3.54
CA VAL A 92 13.79 13.52 2.58
C VAL A 92 13.03 12.36 3.23
N MET A 93 13.70 11.58 4.09
CA MET A 93 13.03 10.56 4.89
C MET A 93 12.04 11.16 5.89
N GLY A 94 12.37 12.31 6.50
CA GLY A 94 11.46 13.05 7.37
C GLY A 94 10.17 13.45 6.66
N TYR A 95 10.25 13.97 5.42
CA TYR A 95 9.06 14.26 4.61
C TYR A 95 8.26 12.99 4.28
N ALA A 96 8.94 11.90 3.90
CA ALA A 96 8.27 10.63 3.64
C ALA A 96 7.48 10.13 4.86
N ASP A 97 8.05 10.25 6.06
CA ASP A 97 7.38 9.89 7.31
C ASP A 97 6.18 10.81 7.62
N VAL A 98 6.27 12.10 7.32
CA VAL A 98 5.14 13.04 7.45
C VAL A 98 3.98 12.62 6.55
N TYR A 99 4.25 12.29 5.28
CA TYR A 99 3.22 11.80 4.35
C TYR A 99 2.62 10.45 4.79
N MET A 100 3.44 9.54 5.31
CA MET A 100 2.94 8.27 5.83
C MET A 100 2.10 8.45 7.10
N SER A 101 2.51 9.37 7.98
CA SER A 101 1.77 9.67 9.21
C SER A 101 0.43 10.33 8.91
N SER A 102 0.39 11.30 7.98
CA SER A 102 -0.87 11.93 7.55
C SER A 102 -1.83 10.90 6.95
N GLY A 103 -1.33 9.95 6.14
CA GLY A 103 -2.12 8.84 5.63
C GLY A 103 -2.71 7.94 6.73
N ARG A 104 -1.98 7.69 7.83
CA ARG A 104 -2.48 6.92 8.98
C ARG A 104 -3.54 7.65 9.80
N ILE A 105 -3.59 8.98 9.75
CA ILE A 105 -4.61 9.78 10.42
C ILE A 105 -5.84 9.95 9.51
N LEU A 106 -5.61 10.40 8.28
CA LEU A 106 -6.66 10.69 7.31
C LEU A 106 -7.35 9.41 6.80
N GLY A 107 -6.62 8.30 6.67
CA GLY A 107 -7.14 7.04 6.14
C GLY A 107 -8.32 6.49 6.95
N PRO A 108 -8.16 6.22 8.26
CA PRO A 108 -9.25 5.74 9.11
C PRO A 108 -10.37 6.77 9.26
N LEU A 109 -10.05 8.08 9.31
CA LEU A 109 -11.05 9.13 9.39
C LEU A 109 -11.95 9.16 8.15
N TRP A 110 -11.34 9.09 6.96
CA TRP A 110 -12.03 9.02 5.68
C TRP A 110 -12.84 7.73 5.53
N ALA A 111 -12.21 6.59 5.83
CA ALA A 111 -12.86 5.29 5.75
C ALA A 111 -14.04 5.16 6.74
N GLY A 112 -13.89 5.66 7.96
CA GLY A 112 -14.95 5.68 8.97
C GLY A 112 -16.14 6.53 8.54
N ALA A 113 -15.90 7.76 8.07
CA ALA A 113 -16.96 8.64 7.59
C ALA A 113 -17.74 8.01 6.40
N LEU A 114 -17.05 7.29 5.51
CA LEU A 114 -17.71 6.56 4.41
C LEU A 114 -18.45 5.32 4.90
N PHE A 115 -17.90 4.62 5.89
CA PHE A 115 -18.51 3.43 6.48
C PHE A 115 -19.85 3.75 7.14
N ASP A 116 -19.95 4.90 7.82
CA ASP A 116 -21.19 5.38 8.45
C ASP A 116 -22.32 5.57 7.42
N LEU A 117 -22.00 5.89 6.17
CA LEU A 117 -22.96 6.00 5.07
C LEU A 117 -23.29 4.63 4.47
N ASN A 118 -22.27 3.83 4.17
CA ASN A 118 -22.43 2.47 3.69
C ASN A 118 -21.15 1.65 3.88
N VAL A 119 -21.30 0.41 4.33
CA VAL A 119 -20.20 -0.55 4.51
C VAL A 119 -19.39 -0.75 3.21
N ALA A 120 -20.00 -0.63 2.03
CA ALA A 120 -19.34 -0.80 0.73
C ALA A 120 -18.50 0.41 0.29
N TYR A 121 -18.85 1.63 0.70
CA TYR A 121 -18.18 2.86 0.25
C TYR A 121 -16.69 2.98 0.59
N PRO A 122 -16.19 2.61 1.78
CA PRO A 122 -14.76 2.64 2.03
C PRO A 122 -13.99 1.72 1.07
N PHE A 123 -14.53 0.55 0.73
CA PHE A 123 -13.89 -0.37 -0.22
C PHE A 123 -13.90 0.16 -1.65
N ILE A 124 -15.02 0.74 -2.10
CA ILE A 124 -15.12 1.36 -3.43
C ILE A 124 -14.16 2.54 -3.54
N SER A 125 -14.15 3.44 -2.55
CA SER A 125 -13.26 4.60 -2.55
C SER A 125 -11.78 4.21 -2.54
N GLY A 126 -11.41 3.19 -1.75
CA GLY A 126 -10.05 2.63 -1.72
C GLY A 126 -9.65 2.04 -3.07
N SER A 127 -10.54 1.26 -3.70
CA SER A 127 -10.29 0.71 -5.03
C SER A 127 -10.09 1.80 -6.09
N VAL A 128 -10.95 2.81 -6.11
CA VAL A 128 -10.85 3.95 -7.04
C VAL A 128 -9.56 4.74 -6.80
N PHE A 129 -9.21 5.00 -5.55
CA PHE A 129 -7.98 5.72 -5.20
C PHE A 129 -6.73 4.96 -5.67
N PHE A 130 -6.57 3.70 -5.28
CA PHE A 130 -5.43 2.90 -5.71
C PHE A 130 -5.43 2.63 -7.22
N GLY A 131 -6.61 2.50 -7.85
CA GLY A 131 -6.75 2.38 -9.29
C GLY A 131 -6.30 3.64 -10.04
N ALA A 132 -6.64 4.83 -9.52
CA ALA A 132 -6.18 6.09 -10.07
C ALA A 132 -4.66 6.28 -9.93
N VAL A 133 -4.09 5.91 -8.77
CA VAL A 133 -2.63 5.94 -8.56
C VAL A 133 -1.94 4.96 -9.52
N PHE A 134 -2.45 3.74 -9.64
CA PHE A 134 -1.92 2.74 -10.57
C PHE A 134 -1.96 3.25 -12.02
N LEU A 135 -3.09 3.82 -12.46
CA LEU A 135 -3.21 4.41 -13.78
C LEU A 135 -2.21 5.55 -13.99
N GLY A 136 -2.03 6.42 -13.00
CA GLY A 136 -1.04 7.49 -13.05
C GLY A 136 0.40 6.97 -13.19
N LEU A 137 0.75 5.90 -12.48
CA LEU A 137 2.07 5.25 -12.57
C LEU A 137 2.28 4.59 -13.94
N VAL A 138 1.26 3.94 -14.50
CA VAL A 138 1.33 3.30 -15.83
C VAL A 138 1.42 4.34 -16.95
N LEU A 139 0.64 5.43 -16.87
CA LEU A 139 0.62 6.49 -17.90
C LEU A 139 1.88 7.35 -17.88
N LYS A 140 2.50 7.55 -16.72
CA LYS A 140 3.81 8.22 -16.61
C LYS A 140 4.76 7.39 -15.76
N PRO A 141 5.46 6.40 -16.35
CA PRO A 141 6.43 5.54 -15.67
C PRO A 141 7.67 6.23 -15.07
N GLY A 142 7.63 7.54 -14.84
CA GLY A 142 8.68 8.35 -14.22
C GLY A 142 8.25 9.72 -13.68
N ALA A 143 6.99 10.16 -13.82
CA ALA A 143 6.61 11.52 -13.42
C ALA A 143 6.25 11.68 -11.94
N ALA A 144 5.65 10.65 -11.31
CA ALA A 144 5.46 10.62 -9.85
C ALA A 144 6.82 10.51 -9.10
N LEU A 145 7.86 10.11 -9.83
CA LEU A 145 9.21 9.84 -9.34
C LEU A 145 10.21 10.96 -9.66
N SER A 146 9.81 11.96 -10.47
CA SER A 146 10.64 13.09 -10.90
C SER A 146 10.22 14.43 -10.28
N ALA A 147 9.33 14.43 -9.27
CA ALA A 147 8.91 15.65 -8.58
C ALA A 147 9.88 16.12 -7.47
N SER A 148 10.94 15.36 -7.18
CA SER A 148 11.96 15.69 -6.16
C SER A 148 13.22 16.36 -6.73
N GLY A 149 13.25 16.70 -8.03
CA GLY A 149 14.44 17.12 -8.77
C GLY A 149 14.62 18.62 -9.00
N HIS A 150 13.76 19.49 -8.45
CA HIS A 150 13.86 20.94 -8.68
C HIS A 150 14.09 21.73 -7.40
N VAL A 151 15.29 21.57 -6.83
CA VAL A 151 15.97 22.70 -6.17
C VAL A 151 17.36 22.76 -6.81
N LYS A 152 17.51 23.71 -7.75
CA LYS A 152 18.78 24.02 -8.43
C LYS A 152 19.77 24.63 -7.42
N PRO A 153 21.08 24.50 -7.68
CA PRO A 153 22.18 24.79 -6.74
C PRO A 153 22.23 26.24 -6.28
#